data_AF-A0A166QSP5-F1
#
_entry.id   AF-A0A166QSP5-F1
#
_cell.length_a   1.000
_cell.length_b   1.000
_cell.length_c   1.000
_cell.angle_alpha   90.00
_cell.angle_beta   90.00
_cell.angle_gamma   90.00
#
_symmetry.space_group_name_H-M   'P 1'
#
loop_
_entity.id
_entity.type
_entity.pdbx_description
1 polymer ?
#
loop_
_entity_poly.entity_id
_entity_poly.type
_entity_poly.pdbx_seq_one_letter_code
_entity_poly.pdbx_strand_id
1 'polypeptide(L)'
;MRKSYFTLALASLLITGCTAKQPQWVTDPAIGECTTRIGEDCLSRLIQERFKSMPPSLARDDAAIRMNAIGHASKLQVSDLVVEPAVYPLTAFIASANAFSAAGDAVAPMLSGKPSQAVSAALRISNKDAAVFALLTIISLSDESMEDEMLGKALNKLSDLDKQAYLRGLQGRVTGLLAKGDIERANALRDYLLKNDTGTGTYTFAPVTQIAASYAMAGLAQDAAATFREVAPNLPEAIKSDNAKFVGLVIKAAAGDYPSPQDFHEFSSDQSRLDAYLLLSALYRRNHKLDLATRSLNEAVLFTQKSGFSVPMNQALTQLAVSSLGVL
;
A
#
# COMPACT_ATOMS: atom_id res chain seq x y z
N MET A 1 5.72 -36.33 -71.68
CA MET A 1 6.83 -36.15 -70.72
C MET A 1 6.65 -34.80 -70.03
N ARG A 2 5.94 -34.69 -68.89
CA ARG A 2 6.47 -34.63 -67.50
C ARG A 2 7.75 -33.78 -67.34
N LYS A 3 7.66 -32.58 -66.74
CA LYS A 3 7.94 -32.34 -65.29
C LYS A 3 7.70 -30.88 -64.89
N SER A 4 7.06 -30.73 -63.73
CA SER A 4 6.88 -29.54 -62.89
C SER A 4 8.21 -29.01 -62.31
N TYR A 5 8.24 -27.79 -61.76
CA TYR A 5 8.49 -27.42 -60.34
C TYR A 5 8.35 -25.88 -60.23
N PHE A 6 7.32 -25.35 -59.55
CA PHE A 6 7.19 -25.09 -58.10
C PHE A 6 7.93 -23.82 -57.60
N THR A 7 7.12 -22.81 -57.25
CA THR A 7 7.24 -21.86 -56.12
C THR A 7 8.48 -20.97 -55.96
N LEU A 8 8.26 -19.65 -56.05
CA LEU A 8 8.87 -18.67 -55.14
C LEU A 8 7.88 -17.50 -54.93
N ALA A 9 6.99 -17.68 -53.96
CA ALA A 9 6.17 -16.63 -53.39
C ALA A 9 6.07 -16.93 -51.89
N LEU A 10 6.87 -16.24 -51.08
CA LEU A 10 6.60 -15.95 -49.66
C LEU A 10 7.82 -15.23 -49.05
N ALA A 11 7.79 -13.90 -48.99
CA ALA A 11 8.69 -13.12 -48.13
C ALA A 11 8.16 -11.70 -47.89
N SER A 12 6.92 -11.56 -47.39
CA SER A 12 6.40 -10.24 -46.97
C SER A 12 5.15 -10.31 -46.09
N LEU A 13 5.07 -11.27 -45.16
CA LEU A 13 3.94 -11.38 -44.22
C LEU A 13 4.37 -11.93 -42.85
N LEU A 14 5.29 -11.28 -42.14
CA LEU A 14 5.52 -11.55 -40.71
C LEU A 14 6.00 -10.29 -39.96
N ILE A 15 5.20 -9.21 -39.99
CA ILE A 15 5.21 -8.19 -38.94
C ILE A 15 3.76 -7.85 -38.60
N THR A 16 3.02 -8.84 -38.11
CA THR A 16 1.85 -8.58 -37.27
C THR A 16 2.21 -9.10 -35.90
N GLY A 17 2.93 -8.28 -35.13
CA GLY A 17 2.99 -8.48 -33.69
C GLY A 17 1.57 -8.49 -33.19
N CYS A 18 1.16 -9.58 -32.53
CA CYS A 18 -0.08 -9.61 -31.78
C CYS A 18 0.00 -8.50 -30.73
N THR A 19 -0.56 -7.33 -31.02
CA THR A 19 -0.95 -6.39 -29.98
C THR A 19 -1.99 -7.13 -29.16
N ALA A 20 -1.56 -7.72 -28.04
CA ALA A 20 -2.47 -8.21 -27.03
C ALA A 20 -3.48 -7.08 -26.79
N LYS A 21 -4.78 -7.37 -27.02
CA LYS A 21 -5.84 -6.39 -26.73
C LYS A 21 -5.61 -5.95 -25.29
N GLN A 22 -5.31 -4.67 -25.09
CA GLN A 22 -5.16 -4.13 -23.75
C GLN A 22 -6.46 -4.47 -22.99
N PRO A 23 -6.37 -4.97 -21.74
CA PRO A 23 -7.56 -5.34 -20.98
C PRO A 23 -8.55 -4.17 -20.94
N GLN A 24 -9.85 -4.45 -21.02
CA GLN A 24 -10.88 -3.40 -21.09
C GLN A 24 -10.74 -2.36 -19.98
N TRP A 25 -10.44 -2.79 -18.76
CA TRP A 25 -10.21 -1.87 -17.65
C TRP A 25 -9.03 -0.90 -17.89
N VAL A 26 -7.99 -1.26 -18.66
CA VAL A 26 -6.89 -0.35 -19.03
C VAL A 26 -7.33 0.67 -20.07
N THR A 27 -8.23 0.28 -20.97
CA THR A 27 -8.72 1.13 -22.07
C THR A 27 -10.00 1.90 -21.74
N ASP A 28 -10.71 1.50 -20.70
CA ASP A 28 -11.89 2.20 -20.22
C ASP A 28 -11.45 3.61 -19.81
N PRO A 29 -12.05 4.66 -20.40
CA PRO A 29 -11.66 6.01 -20.08
C PRO A 29 -11.83 6.22 -18.57
N ALA A 30 -10.79 6.72 -17.90
CA ALA A 30 -10.96 7.27 -16.57
C ALA A 30 -11.99 8.39 -16.71
N ILE A 31 -13.19 8.17 -16.18
CA ILE A 31 -14.31 9.11 -16.30
C ILE A 31 -14.09 10.31 -15.34
N GLY A 32 -12.97 10.36 -14.63
CA GLY A 32 -12.83 11.13 -13.38
C GLY A 32 -11.80 12.27 -13.39
N GLU A 33 -11.83 13.00 -12.28
CA GLU A 33 -11.21 14.30 -11.99
C GLU A 33 -9.68 14.32 -12.14
N CYS A 34 -9.01 13.16 -12.07
CA CYS A 34 -7.57 13.00 -12.28
C CYS A 34 -7.27 12.18 -13.54
N THR A 35 -6.63 12.79 -14.56
CA THR A 35 -6.49 12.19 -15.90
C THR A 35 -5.06 11.95 -16.41
N THR A 36 -4.02 12.55 -15.82
CA THR A 36 -2.64 12.43 -16.36
C THR A 36 -1.54 12.33 -15.31
N ARG A 37 -1.32 13.38 -14.50
CA ARG A 37 -0.32 13.39 -13.42
C ARG A 37 -1.00 13.78 -12.12
N ILE A 38 -0.97 12.89 -11.15
CA ILE A 38 -1.64 13.14 -9.87
C ILE A 38 -0.64 13.84 -8.97
N GLY A 39 -1.02 15.03 -8.56
CA GLY A 39 -0.40 15.76 -7.46
C GLY A 39 -1.36 15.87 -6.29
N GLU A 40 -0.88 16.48 -5.22
CA GLU A 40 -1.64 16.70 -3.97
C GLU A 40 -2.99 17.37 -4.24
N ASP A 41 -3.05 18.37 -5.11
CA ASP A 41 -4.29 19.07 -5.49
C ASP A 41 -5.33 18.15 -6.14
N CYS A 42 -4.88 17.22 -6.98
CA CYS A 42 -5.77 16.32 -7.70
C CYS A 42 -6.37 15.29 -6.76
N LEU A 43 -5.50 14.67 -5.93
CA LEU A 43 -5.94 13.71 -4.93
C LEU A 43 -6.85 14.37 -3.88
N SER A 44 -6.54 15.59 -3.46
CA SER A 44 -7.39 16.38 -2.55
C SER A 44 -8.79 16.60 -3.14
N ARG A 45 -8.88 17.03 -4.40
CA ARG A 45 -10.18 17.22 -5.09
C ARG A 45 -10.96 15.92 -5.17
N LEU A 46 -10.33 14.84 -5.62
CA LEU A 46 -10.95 13.53 -5.70
C LEU A 46 -11.50 13.08 -4.35
N ILE A 47 -10.71 13.23 -3.29
CA ILE A 47 -11.16 12.89 -1.94
C ILE A 47 -12.37 13.73 -1.54
N GLN A 48 -12.31 15.05 -1.71
CA GLN A 48 -13.40 15.96 -1.35
C GLN A 48 -14.70 15.66 -2.14
N GLU A 49 -14.62 15.54 -3.46
CA GLU A 49 -15.77 15.31 -4.34
C GLU A 49 -16.44 13.97 -4.04
N ARG A 50 -15.64 12.91 -3.85
CA ARG A 50 -16.17 11.60 -3.51
C ARG A 50 -16.80 11.57 -2.13
N PHE A 51 -16.17 12.14 -1.10
CA PHE A 51 -16.76 12.19 0.25
C PHE A 51 -18.05 13.00 0.32
N LYS A 52 -18.18 14.09 -0.47
CA LYS A 52 -19.43 14.86 -0.59
C LYS A 52 -20.57 14.02 -1.15
N SER A 53 -20.27 13.10 -2.06
CA SER A 53 -21.27 12.20 -2.67
C SER A 53 -21.60 10.95 -1.84
N MET A 54 -20.84 10.66 -0.78
CA MET A 54 -21.04 9.45 0.02
C MET A 54 -22.23 9.56 0.97
N PRO A 55 -23.04 8.49 1.09
CA PRO A 55 -24.14 8.47 2.04
C PRO A 55 -23.63 8.50 3.50
N PRO A 56 -24.38 9.15 4.40
CA PRO A 56 -24.18 9.09 5.85
C PRO A 56 -23.97 7.65 6.36
N SER A 57 -22.82 7.37 7.00
CA SER A 57 -22.53 6.07 7.62
C SER A 57 -21.35 6.17 8.60
N LEU A 58 -21.27 5.23 9.56
CA LEU A 58 -20.12 5.11 10.46
C LEU A 58 -18.80 4.97 9.69
N ALA A 59 -18.79 4.16 8.63
CA ALA A 59 -17.60 3.91 7.82
C ALA A 59 -17.14 5.15 7.05
N ARG A 60 -18.06 6.04 6.68
CA ARG A 60 -17.73 7.36 6.10
C ARG A 60 -17.12 8.27 7.16
N ASP A 61 -17.75 8.37 8.33
CA ASP A 61 -17.30 9.24 9.42
C ASP A 61 -15.90 8.85 9.92
N ASP A 62 -15.64 7.55 10.09
CA ASP A 62 -14.32 7.01 10.44
C ASP A 62 -13.26 7.34 9.39
N ALA A 63 -13.63 7.23 8.11
CA ALA A 63 -12.73 7.58 7.02
C ALA A 63 -12.42 9.08 7.01
N ALA A 64 -13.41 9.94 7.28
CA ALA A 64 -13.21 11.39 7.39
C ALA A 64 -12.25 11.76 8.54
N ILE A 65 -12.40 11.13 9.72
CA ILE A 65 -11.48 11.31 10.85
C ILE A 65 -10.04 10.94 10.47
N ARG A 66 -9.84 9.82 9.77
CA ARG A 66 -8.51 9.37 9.32
C ARG A 66 -7.93 10.29 8.26
N MET A 67 -8.76 10.78 7.33
CA MET A 67 -8.33 11.75 6.34
C MET A 67 -7.85 13.04 6.98
N ASN A 68 -8.51 13.51 8.03
CA ASN A 68 -8.06 14.70 8.75
C ASN A 68 -6.63 14.50 9.30
N ALA A 69 -6.32 13.35 9.89
CA ALA A 69 -4.95 13.02 10.30
C ALA A 69 -3.94 13.11 9.15
N ILE A 70 -4.31 12.62 7.97
CA ILE A 70 -3.46 12.66 6.77
C ILE A 70 -3.26 14.10 6.29
N GLY A 71 -4.31 14.93 6.33
CA GLY A 71 -4.22 16.35 6.02
C GLY A 71 -3.32 17.12 6.99
N HIS A 72 -3.33 16.78 8.27
CA HIS A 72 -2.39 17.33 9.26
C HIS A 72 -0.94 16.88 9.01
N ALA A 73 -0.75 15.65 8.53
CA ALA A 73 0.58 15.10 8.26
C ALA A 73 1.21 15.64 6.96
N SER A 74 0.40 15.97 5.95
CA SER A 74 0.81 16.25 4.56
C SER A 74 0.27 17.59 4.06
N LYS A 75 0.40 17.87 2.75
CA LYS A 75 -0.24 19.04 2.14
C LYS A 75 -1.57 18.71 1.46
N LEU A 76 -2.10 17.50 1.66
CA LEU A 76 -3.43 17.15 1.16
C LEU A 76 -4.48 18.03 1.84
N GLN A 77 -5.26 18.75 1.01
CA GLN A 77 -6.33 19.63 1.48
C GLN A 77 -7.58 18.80 1.74
N VAL A 78 -7.62 18.14 2.89
CA VAL A 78 -8.73 17.25 3.30
C VAL A 78 -9.39 17.66 4.62
N SER A 79 -9.02 18.83 5.15
CA SER A 79 -9.57 19.40 6.40
C SER A 79 -11.07 19.75 6.32
N ASP A 80 -11.60 19.95 5.11
CA ASP A 80 -13.00 20.35 4.88
C ASP A 80 -13.94 19.15 4.68
N LEU A 81 -13.47 17.93 4.98
CA LEU A 81 -14.29 16.72 4.90
C LEU A 81 -15.32 16.71 6.03
N VAL A 82 -16.47 17.32 5.75
CA VAL A 82 -17.72 17.34 6.53
C VAL A 82 -17.52 17.28 8.05
N VAL A 83 -17.54 18.46 8.65
CA VAL A 83 -17.36 18.72 10.10
C VAL A 83 -18.52 18.15 10.96
N GLU A 84 -19.59 17.66 10.33
CA GLU A 84 -20.74 17.07 11.03
C GLU A 84 -20.77 15.53 10.86
N PRO A 85 -20.66 14.76 11.96
CA PRO A 85 -20.80 13.32 11.90
C PRO A 85 -22.20 12.94 11.44
N ALA A 86 -22.26 11.95 10.55
CA ALA A 86 -23.51 11.39 10.09
C ALA A 86 -24.19 10.51 11.15
N VAL A 87 -23.41 9.75 11.92
CA VAL A 87 -23.94 8.70 12.82
C VAL A 87 -23.34 8.76 14.22
N TYR A 88 -22.11 9.27 14.37
CA TYR A 88 -21.49 9.38 15.69
C TYR A 88 -22.18 10.44 16.57
N PRO A 89 -22.29 10.21 17.90
CA PRO A 89 -22.52 11.29 18.84
C PRO A 89 -21.44 12.37 18.65
N LEU A 90 -21.86 13.63 18.48
CA LEU A 90 -20.96 14.73 18.12
C LEU A 90 -19.74 14.84 19.05
N THR A 91 -19.93 14.65 20.35
CA THR A 91 -18.85 14.69 21.33
C THR A 91 -17.81 13.57 21.14
N ALA A 92 -18.26 12.35 20.83
CA ALA A 92 -17.38 11.22 20.55
C ALA A 92 -16.63 11.41 19.23
N PHE A 93 -17.31 11.94 18.21
CA PHE A 93 -16.68 12.28 16.93
C PHE A 93 -15.58 13.34 17.12
N ILE A 94 -15.87 14.44 17.80
CA ILE A 94 -14.90 15.52 18.06
C ILE A 94 -13.69 14.97 18.84
N ALA A 95 -13.91 14.15 19.86
CA ALA A 95 -12.82 13.55 20.64
C ALA A 95 -11.91 12.67 19.75
N SER A 96 -12.50 11.84 18.89
CA SER A 96 -11.76 11.03 17.92
C SER A 96 -11.05 11.89 16.87
N ALA A 97 -11.72 12.90 16.32
CA ALA A 97 -11.14 13.82 15.33
C ALA A 97 -9.92 14.57 15.90
N ASN A 98 -10.00 15.06 17.14
CA ASN A 98 -8.87 15.71 17.82
C ASN A 98 -7.71 14.74 18.06
N ALA A 99 -8.01 13.51 18.48
CA ALA A 99 -6.99 12.48 18.67
C ALA A 99 -6.28 12.12 17.36
N PHE A 100 -7.01 12.01 16.25
CA PHE A 100 -6.45 11.74 14.93
C PHE A 100 -5.73 12.96 14.35
N SER A 101 -6.15 14.18 14.65
CA SER A 101 -5.37 15.38 14.32
C SER A 101 -3.99 15.33 14.99
N ALA A 102 -3.95 14.99 16.29
CA ALA A 102 -2.69 14.77 17.01
C ALA A 102 -1.86 13.61 16.43
N ALA A 103 -2.51 12.57 15.89
CA ALA A 103 -1.83 11.50 15.16
C ALA A 103 -1.19 12.00 13.86
N GLY A 104 -1.88 12.85 13.11
CA GLY A 104 -1.33 13.55 11.94
C GLY A 104 -0.12 14.41 12.28
N ASP A 105 -0.25 15.25 13.31
CA ASP A 105 0.83 16.10 13.82
C ASP A 105 2.04 15.28 14.29
N ALA A 106 1.81 14.06 14.81
CA ALA A 106 2.87 13.13 15.18
C ALA A 106 3.55 12.48 13.97
N VAL A 107 2.84 12.29 12.84
CA VAL A 107 3.40 11.75 11.59
C VAL A 107 4.18 12.81 10.82
N ALA A 108 3.76 14.09 10.84
CA ALA A 108 4.38 15.16 10.04
C ALA A 108 5.92 15.28 10.18
N PRO A 109 6.53 15.19 11.39
CA PRO A 109 7.99 15.21 11.54
C PRO A 109 8.69 14.08 10.79
N MET A 110 8.04 12.92 10.62
CA MET A 110 8.59 11.79 9.87
C MET A 110 8.82 12.16 8.41
N LEU A 111 7.86 12.84 7.78
CA LEU A 111 7.99 13.31 6.39
C LEU A 111 9.06 14.38 6.22
N SER A 112 9.45 15.05 7.31
CA SER A 112 10.54 16.02 7.35
C SER A 112 11.88 15.42 7.81
N GLY A 113 12.01 14.09 7.85
CA GLY A 113 13.26 13.41 8.24
C GLY A 113 13.58 13.50 9.73
N LYS A 114 12.58 13.63 10.61
CA LYS A 114 12.74 13.73 12.07
C LYS A 114 12.06 12.54 12.78
N PRO A 115 12.54 11.30 12.57
CA PRO A 115 11.89 10.09 13.11
C PRO A 115 11.78 10.10 14.64
N SER A 116 12.81 10.60 15.33
CA SER A 116 12.82 10.68 16.80
C SER A 116 11.72 11.60 17.37
N GLN A 117 11.45 12.72 16.69
CA GLN A 117 10.37 13.64 17.06
C GLN A 117 9.01 13.00 16.80
N ALA A 118 8.85 12.33 15.65
CA ALA A 118 7.61 11.66 15.27
C ALA A 118 7.21 10.57 16.28
N VAL A 119 8.13 9.65 16.60
CA VAL A 119 7.89 8.58 17.57
C VAL A 119 7.56 9.16 18.95
N SER A 120 8.33 10.14 19.42
CA SER A 120 8.09 10.77 20.73
C SER A 120 6.71 11.43 20.84
N ALA A 121 6.23 12.04 19.75
CA ALA A 121 4.88 12.62 19.70
C ALA A 121 3.81 11.51 19.70
N ALA A 122 3.98 10.47 18.88
CA ALA A 122 3.02 9.36 18.78
C ALA A 122 2.86 8.60 20.11
N LEU A 123 3.93 8.42 20.88
CA LEU A 123 3.91 7.76 22.19
C LEU A 123 3.05 8.49 23.24
N ARG A 124 2.77 9.79 23.06
CA ARG A 124 1.98 10.61 23.98
C ARG A 124 0.48 10.59 23.66
N ILE A 125 0.08 10.01 22.53
CA ILE A 125 -1.33 9.94 22.14
C ILE A 125 -2.06 8.94 23.04
N SER A 126 -3.08 9.42 23.75
CA SER A 126 -3.85 8.60 24.70
C SER A 126 -4.91 7.73 24.03
N ASN A 127 -5.52 8.22 22.94
CA ASN A 127 -6.50 7.44 22.19
C ASN A 127 -5.80 6.26 21.49
N LYS A 128 -6.26 5.05 21.76
CA LYS A 128 -5.67 3.80 21.23
C LYS A 128 -5.57 3.81 19.70
N ASP A 129 -6.67 4.08 19.00
CA ASP A 129 -6.73 3.92 17.55
C ASP A 129 -5.89 4.97 16.81
N ALA A 130 -5.90 6.20 17.33
CA ALA A 130 -5.05 7.28 16.82
C ALA A 130 -3.56 7.00 17.06
N ALA A 131 -3.19 6.47 18.24
CA ALA A 131 -1.82 6.09 18.54
C ALA A 131 -1.34 4.93 17.65
N VAL A 132 -2.17 3.90 17.46
CA VAL A 132 -1.89 2.79 16.54
C VAL A 132 -1.72 3.29 15.11
N PHE A 133 -2.61 4.17 14.64
CA PHE A 133 -2.50 4.78 13.32
C PHE A 133 -1.17 5.53 13.14
N ALA A 134 -0.83 6.42 14.07
CA ALA A 134 0.42 7.19 14.02
C ALA A 134 1.65 6.29 14.00
N LEU A 135 1.75 5.34 14.94
CA LEU A 135 2.91 4.47 15.09
C LEU A 135 3.10 3.56 13.87
N LEU A 136 2.03 2.95 13.34
CA LEU A 136 2.12 2.12 12.14
C LEU A 136 2.49 2.94 10.91
N THR A 137 1.99 4.17 10.80
CA THR A 137 2.33 5.07 9.69
C THR A 137 3.79 5.51 9.76
N ILE A 138 4.30 5.86 10.95
CA ILE A 138 5.71 6.19 11.17
C ILE A 138 6.61 5.00 10.81
N ILE A 139 6.28 3.79 11.29
CA ILE A 139 7.04 2.58 10.96
C ILE A 139 6.97 2.28 9.46
N SER A 140 5.84 2.47 8.80
CA SER A 140 5.72 2.19 7.36
C SER A 140 6.48 3.20 6.50
N LEU A 141 6.56 4.46 6.95
CA LEU A 141 7.33 5.54 6.36
C LEU A 141 8.84 5.40 6.62
N SER A 142 9.22 4.75 7.72
CA SER A 142 10.63 4.56 8.07
C SER A 142 11.37 3.77 7.01
N ASP A 143 12.48 4.36 6.59
CA ASP A 143 13.56 3.70 5.86
C ASP A 143 14.62 3.22 6.86
N GLU A 144 15.85 3.01 6.39
CA GLU A 144 16.99 2.63 7.23
C GLU A 144 17.36 3.68 8.29
N SER A 145 16.81 4.91 8.23
CA SER A 145 17.19 6.02 9.11
C SER A 145 16.57 5.96 10.51
N MET A 146 15.55 5.14 10.74
CA MET A 146 14.96 5.03 12.08
C MET A 146 15.84 4.20 13.00
N GLU A 147 16.36 4.84 14.05
CA GLU A 147 17.17 4.18 15.06
C GLU A 147 16.43 3.03 15.76
N ASP A 148 17.19 1.97 16.07
CA ASP A 148 16.66 0.76 16.71
C ASP A 148 15.96 1.04 18.04
N GLU A 149 16.45 2.01 18.81
CA GLU A 149 15.83 2.43 20.06
C GLU A 149 14.43 3.00 19.83
N MET A 150 14.27 3.85 18.80
CA MET A 150 12.99 4.47 18.49
C MET A 150 12.00 3.48 17.90
N LEU A 151 12.46 2.59 17.02
CA LEU A 151 11.65 1.45 16.57
C LEU A 151 11.22 0.57 17.75
N GLY A 152 12.13 0.26 18.68
CA GLY A 152 11.84 -0.52 19.88
C GLY A 152 10.78 0.14 20.77
N LYS A 153 10.88 1.44 21.02
CA LYS A 153 9.86 2.18 21.78
C LYS A 153 8.49 2.17 21.09
N ALA A 154 8.46 2.37 19.77
CA ALA A 154 7.22 2.33 18.99
C ALA A 154 6.57 0.93 19.06
N LEU A 155 7.36 -0.13 18.88
CA LEU A 155 6.92 -1.52 18.95
C LEU A 155 6.41 -1.90 20.34
N ASN A 156 7.11 -1.51 21.41
CA ASN A 156 6.65 -1.75 22.79
C ASN A 156 5.31 -1.08 23.07
N LYS A 157 5.13 0.16 22.57
CA LYS A 157 3.84 0.82 22.69
C LYS A 157 2.74 0.09 21.91
N LEU A 158 3.05 -0.38 20.70
CA LEU A 158 2.10 -1.19 19.92
C LEU A 158 1.74 -2.50 20.62
N SER A 159 2.69 -3.18 21.28
CA SER A 159 2.39 -4.43 21.99
C SER A 159 1.41 -4.23 23.14
N ASP A 160 1.47 -3.08 23.80
CA ASP A 160 0.54 -2.72 24.88
C ASP A 160 -0.86 -2.35 24.35
N LEU A 161 -0.92 -1.75 23.16
CA LEU A 161 -2.17 -1.24 22.57
C LEU A 161 -2.93 -2.31 21.81
N ASP A 162 -2.25 -3.05 20.93
CA ASP A 162 -2.88 -3.96 19.99
C ASP A 162 -1.89 -5.00 19.43
N LYS A 163 -2.13 -6.28 19.75
CA LYS A 163 -1.26 -7.39 19.31
C LYS A 163 -1.12 -7.46 17.79
N GLN A 164 -2.18 -7.22 17.03
CA GLN A 164 -2.11 -7.29 15.57
C GLN A 164 -1.35 -6.09 15.00
N ALA A 165 -1.54 -4.90 15.56
CA ALA A 165 -0.72 -3.75 15.20
C ALA A 165 0.77 -3.97 15.52
N TYR A 166 1.08 -4.60 16.66
CA TYR A 166 2.45 -4.96 17.00
C TYR A 166 3.09 -5.90 15.98
N LEU A 167 2.39 -6.97 15.58
CA LEU A 167 2.87 -7.91 14.54
C LEU A 167 3.11 -7.20 13.21
N ARG A 168 2.21 -6.29 12.80
CA ARG A 168 2.42 -5.46 11.60
C ARG A 168 3.62 -4.53 11.73
N GLY A 169 3.82 -3.91 12.89
CA GLY A 169 5.00 -3.09 13.16
C GLY A 169 6.30 -3.90 13.07
N LEU A 170 6.29 -5.13 13.57
CA LEU A 170 7.44 -6.04 13.50
C LEU A 170 7.82 -6.42 12.06
N GLN A 171 6.90 -6.39 11.10
CA GLN A 171 7.25 -6.58 9.69
C GLN A 171 8.23 -5.50 9.19
N GLY A 172 8.11 -4.26 9.67
CA GLY A 172 9.09 -3.20 9.39
C GLY A 172 10.47 -3.48 10.01
N ARG A 173 10.52 -4.16 11.16
CA ARG A 173 11.78 -4.58 11.81
C ARG A 173 12.55 -5.59 10.95
N VAL A 174 11.86 -6.47 10.21
CA VAL A 174 12.50 -7.40 9.27
C VAL A 174 13.32 -6.62 8.24
N THR A 175 12.76 -5.56 7.65
CA THR A 175 13.46 -4.70 6.68
C THR A 175 14.75 -4.10 7.29
N GLY A 176 14.66 -3.51 8.49
CA GLY A 176 15.82 -2.89 9.13
C GLY A 176 16.93 -3.88 9.53
N LEU A 177 16.57 -5.12 9.90
CA LEU A 177 17.55 -6.17 10.18
C LEU A 177 18.28 -6.60 8.90
N LEU A 178 17.54 -6.80 7.81
CA LEU A 178 18.11 -7.18 6.52
C LEU A 178 19.04 -6.10 5.96
N ALA A 179 18.66 -4.82 6.05
CA ALA A 179 19.50 -3.69 5.64
C ALA A 179 20.85 -3.65 6.37
N LYS A 180 20.87 -4.06 7.65
CA LYS A 180 22.08 -4.14 8.47
C LYS A 180 22.89 -5.42 8.24
N GLY A 181 22.45 -6.33 7.36
CA GLY A 181 23.06 -7.64 7.15
C GLY A 181 22.81 -8.65 8.27
N ASP A 182 21.85 -8.38 9.16
CA ASP A 182 21.52 -9.23 10.30
C ASP A 182 20.54 -10.34 9.91
N ILE A 183 20.99 -11.21 9.01
CA ILE A 183 20.16 -12.23 8.36
C ILE A 183 19.60 -13.23 9.38
N GLU A 184 20.37 -13.58 10.41
CA GLU A 184 19.95 -14.53 11.44
C GLU A 184 18.73 -14.01 12.22
N ARG A 185 18.80 -12.78 12.74
CA ARG A 185 17.66 -12.19 13.46
C ARG A 185 16.49 -11.88 12.53
N ALA A 186 16.75 -11.52 11.27
CA ALA A 186 15.70 -11.35 10.27
C ALA A 186 14.93 -12.67 10.03
N ASN A 187 15.64 -13.79 9.86
CA ASN A 187 15.05 -15.11 9.67
C ASN A 187 14.24 -15.56 10.90
N ALA A 188 14.81 -15.40 12.11
CA ALA A 188 14.10 -15.73 13.34
C ALA A 188 12.79 -14.92 13.50
N LEU A 189 12.83 -13.62 13.14
CA LEU A 189 11.66 -12.77 13.19
C LEU A 189 10.64 -13.12 12.10
N ARG A 190 11.07 -13.44 10.87
CA ARG A 190 10.21 -13.96 9.81
C ARG A 190 9.46 -15.19 10.31
N ASP A 191 10.15 -16.18 10.86
CA ASP A 191 9.54 -17.44 11.28
C ASP A 191 8.52 -17.19 12.41
N TYR A 192 8.83 -16.28 13.34
CA TYR A 192 7.88 -15.83 14.36
C TYR A 192 6.64 -15.18 13.73
N LEU A 193 6.81 -14.28 12.77
CA LEU A 193 5.71 -13.58 12.10
C LEU A 193 4.83 -14.55 11.29
N LEU A 194 5.41 -15.43 10.49
CA LEU A 194 4.67 -16.42 9.70
C LEU A 194 3.85 -17.37 10.59
N LYS A 195 4.30 -17.63 11.82
CA LYS A 195 3.59 -18.48 12.79
C LYS A 195 2.48 -17.73 13.55
N ASN A 196 2.64 -16.44 13.82
CA ASN A 196 1.79 -15.71 14.76
C ASN A 196 0.89 -14.65 14.12
N ASP A 197 1.23 -14.18 12.93
CA ASP A 197 0.44 -13.18 12.21
C ASP A 197 -0.62 -13.88 11.37
N THR A 198 -1.85 -13.86 11.89
CA THR A 198 -3.01 -14.49 11.26
C THR A 198 -3.53 -13.71 10.05
N GLY A 199 -2.94 -12.54 9.73
CA GLY A 199 -3.35 -11.72 8.59
C GLY A 199 -4.77 -11.16 8.70
N THR A 200 -5.40 -11.22 9.88
CA THR A 200 -6.74 -10.68 10.11
C THR A 200 -6.65 -9.15 10.19
N GLY A 201 -6.91 -8.48 9.07
CA GLY A 201 -6.76 -7.03 8.91
C GLY A 201 -7.38 -6.47 7.63
N THR A 202 -7.32 -5.15 7.47
CA THR A 202 -7.87 -4.38 6.33
C THR A 202 -7.05 -4.45 5.03
N TYR A 203 -5.92 -5.15 5.02
CA TYR A 203 -5.14 -5.43 3.81
C TYR A 203 -5.44 -6.86 3.35
N THR A 204 -5.57 -7.05 2.04
CA THR A 204 -6.07 -8.29 1.43
C THR A 204 -4.94 -9.27 1.11
N PHE A 205 -3.68 -8.84 1.24
CA PHE A 205 -2.51 -9.69 1.13
C PHE A 205 -2.01 -10.13 2.51
N ALA A 206 -1.58 -11.39 2.59
CA ALA A 206 -1.13 -11.98 3.83
C ALA A 206 0.22 -11.36 4.26
N PRO A 207 0.55 -11.37 5.56
CA PRO A 207 1.83 -10.94 6.13
C PRO A 207 3.07 -11.42 5.36
N VAL A 208 2.96 -12.62 4.77
CA VAL A 208 3.95 -13.24 3.88
C VAL A 208 4.45 -12.31 2.77
N THR A 209 3.57 -11.51 2.17
CA THR A 209 3.91 -10.63 1.05
C THR A 209 4.84 -9.51 1.50
N GLN A 210 4.54 -8.90 2.65
CA GLN A 210 5.33 -7.79 3.18
C GLN A 210 6.70 -8.27 3.68
N ILE A 211 6.75 -9.48 4.24
CA ILE A 211 8.01 -10.13 4.61
C ILE A 211 8.81 -10.47 3.35
N ALA A 212 8.21 -11.14 2.36
CA ALA A 212 8.86 -11.45 1.09
C ALA A 212 9.40 -10.19 0.40
N ALA A 213 8.65 -9.09 0.44
CA ALA A 213 9.11 -7.81 -0.09
C ALA A 213 10.39 -7.32 0.64
N SER A 214 10.47 -7.46 1.96
CA SER A 214 11.67 -7.09 2.72
C SER A 214 12.91 -7.87 2.26
N TYR A 215 12.77 -9.19 2.04
CA TYR A 215 13.86 -10.02 1.50
C TYR A 215 14.22 -9.65 0.07
N ALA A 216 13.22 -9.44 -0.80
CA ALA A 216 13.45 -9.07 -2.18
C ALA A 216 14.24 -7.75 -2.28
N MET A 217 13.86 -6.76 -1.46
CA MET A 217 14.51 -5.45 -1.39
C MET A 217 15.96 -5.53 -0.88
N ALA A 218 16.26 -6.49 -0.01
CA ALA A 218 17.62 -6.80 0.45
C ALA A 218 18.45 -7.59 -0.59
N GLY A 219 17.95 -7.80 -1.81
CA GLY A 219 18.62 -8.58 -2.85
C GLY A 219 18.47 -10.10 -2.70
N LEU A 220 17.63 -10.55 -1.76
CA LEU A 220 17.42 -11.96 -1.43
C LEU A 220 16.15 -12.51 -2.11
N ALA A 221 16.09 -12.40 -3.45
CA ALA A 221 14.90 -12.80 -4.22
C ALA A 221 14.52 -14.29 -4.05
N GLN A 222 15.51 -15.17 -3.87
CA GLN A 222 15.26 -16.59 -3.63
C GLN A 222 14.62 -16.84 -2.26
N ASP A 223 15.05 -16.11 -1.23
CA ASP A 223 14.48 -16.19 0.12
C ASP A 223 13.08 -15.54 0.20
N ALA A 224 12.86 -14.47 -0.57
CA ALA A 224 11.53 -13.89 -0.76
C ALA A 224 10.55 -14.94 -1.35
N ALA A 225 10.97 -15.66 -2.39
CA ALA A 225 10.18 -16.74 -2.97
C ALA A 225 10.00 -17.93 -2.01
N ALA A 226 11.04 -18.26 -1.21
CA ALA A 226 10.98 -19.32 -0.21
C ALA A 226 9.95 -19.02 0.90
N THR A 227 9.91 -17.76 1.37
CA THR A 227 8.96 -17.28 2.38
C THR A 227 7.51 -17.63 1.99
N PHE A 228 7.15 -17.45 0.72
CA PHE A 228 5.82 -17.84 0.25
C PHE A 228 5.63 -19.35 0.13
N ARG A 229 6.62 -20.07 -0.40
CA ARG A 229 6.55 -21.54 -0.54
C ARG A 229 6.34 -22.25 0.80
N GLU A 230 6.88 -21.72 1.89
CA GLU A 230 6.74 -22.29 3.24
C GLU A 230 5.30 -22.22 3.76
N VAL A 231 4.57 -21.12 3.50
CA VAL A 231 3.20 -20.95 4.00
C VAL A 231 2.12 -21.37 3.00
N ALA A 232 2.42 -21.35 1.70
CA ALA A 232 1.46 -21.64 0.63
C ALA A 232 0.68 -22.96 0.78
N PRO A 233 1.24 -24.07 1.32
CA PRO A 233 0.49 -25.30 1.54
C PRO A 233 -0.66 -25.16 2.55
N ASN A 234 -0.57 -24.19 3.46
CA ASN A 234 -1.52 -23.99 4.56
C ASN A 234 -2.52 -22.86 4.30
N LEU A 235 -2.41 -22.17 3.15
CA LEU A 235 -3.31 -21.09 2.77
C LEU A 235 -4.52 -21.61 1.97
N PRO A 236 -5.73 -21.06 2.16
CA PRO A 236 -6.85 -21.30 1.26
C PRO A 236 -6.48 -20.96 -0.19
N GLU A 237 -6.93 -21.76 -1.16
CA GLU A 237 -6.52 -21.63 -2.56
C GLU A 237 -6.82 -20.25 -3.16
N ALA A 238 -7.96 -19.64 -2.77
CA ALA A 238 -8.33 -18.28 -3.17
C ALA A 238 -7.33 -17.22 -2.69
N ILE A 239 -6.71 -17.42 -1.52
CA ILE A 239 -5.69 -16.54 -0.94
C ILE A 239 -4.32 -16.83 -1.55
N LYS A 240 -4.05 -18.11 -1.84
CA LYS A 240 -2.76 -18.58 -2.37
C LYS A 240 -2.45 -18.01 -3.75
N SER A 241 -3.41 -17.97 -4.67
CA SER A 241 -3.17 -17.46 -6.04
C SER A 241 -2.76 -15.99 -6.06
N ASP A 242 -3.50 -15.13 -5.34
CA ASP A 242 -3.18 -13.70 -5.31
C ASP A 242 -1.90 -13.41 -4.51
N ASN A 243 -1.63 -14.13 -3.41
CA ASN A 243 -0.37 -13.97 -2.68
C ASN A 243 0.85 -14.41 -3.50
N ALA A 244 0.73 -15.43 -4.34
CA ALA A 244 1.80 -15.80 -5.29
C ALA A 244 2.09 -14.66 -6.28
N LYS A 245 1.04 -14.00 -6.80
CA LYS A 245 1.18 -12.84 -7.70
C LYS A 245 1.81 -11.65 -7.00
N PHE A 246 1.38 -11.35 -5.76
CA PHE A 246 2.01 -10.32 -4.94
C PHE A 246 3.51 -10.58 -4.75
N VAL A 247 3.90 -11.81 -4.40
CA VAL A 247 5.32 -12.17 -4.23
C VAL A 247 6.10 -12.01 -5.55
N GLY A 248 5.51 -12.40 -6.68
CA GLY A 248 6.09 -12.15 -8.00
C GLY A 248 6.27 -10.66 -8.31
N LEU A 249 5.27 -9.83 -8.00
CA LEU A 249 5.33 -8.38 -8.16
C LEU A 249 6.46 -7.74 -7.35
N VAL A 250 6.57 -8.09 -6.06
CA VAL A 250 7.59 -7.46 -5.19
C VAL A 250 9.01 -7.86 -5.60
N ILE A 251 9.21 -9.07 -6.12
CA ILE A 251 10.51 -9.50 -6.67
C ILE A 251 10.85 -8.70 -7.94
N LYS A 252 9.91 -8.53 -8.87
CA LYS A 252 10.11 -7.68 -10.08
C LYS A 252 10.41 -6.24 -9.70
N ALA A 253 9.64 -5.68 -8.76
CA ALA A 253 9.82 -4.30 -8.30
C ALA A 253 11.15 -4.08 -7.61
N ALA A 254 11.60 -5.02 -6.78
CA ALA A 254 12.90 -4.98 -6.14
C ALA A 254 14.06 -5.03 -7.15
N ALA A 255 13.92 -5.80 -8.24
CA ALA A 255 14.86 -5.79 -9.36
C ALA A 255 14.88 -4.45 -10.14
N GLY A 256 13.89 -3.59 -9.89
CA GLY A 256 13.78 -2.27 -10.52
C GLY A 256 12.88 -2.21 -11.74
N ASP A 257 12.26 -3.32 -12.10
CA ASP A 257 11.30 -3.37 -13.19
C ASP A 257 9.96 -2.82 -12.73
N TYR A 258 9.24 -2.15 -13.63
CA TYR A 258 7.84 -1.80 -13.42
C TYR A 258 6.93 -2.90 -13.99
N PRO A 259 6.01 -3.48 -13.20
CA PRO A 259 5.11 -4.53 -13.67
C PRO A 259 4.26 -4.11 -14.88
N SER A 260 3.98 -5.06 -15.75
CA SER A 260 3.14 -4.84 -16.92
C SER A 260 1.66 -4.73 -16.51
N PRO A 261 0.78 -4.09 -17.31
CA PRO A 261 -0.66 -4.08 -17.04
C PRO A 261 -1.28 -5.47 -16.86
N GLN A 262 -0.72 -6.48 -17.54
CA GLN A 262 -1.16 -7.87 -17.42
C GLN A 262 -0.94 -8.43 -16.01
N ASP A 263 0.18 -8.08 -15.35
CA ASP A 263 0.50 -8.53 -13.99
C ASP A 263 -0.58 -8.08 -12.97
N PHE A 264 -1.24 -6.94 -13.22
CA PHE A 264 -2.35 -6.45 -12.40
C PHE A 264 -3.70 -7.10 -12.77
N HIS A 265 -3.92 -7.40 -14.05
CA HIS A 265 -5.18 -8.02 -14.48
C HIS A 265 -5.39 -9.41 -13.85
N GLU A 266 -4.31 -10.12 -13.60
CA GLU A 266 -4.34 -11.49 -13.09
C GLU A 266 -4.89 -11.61 -11.65
N PHE A 267 -4.95 -10.53 -10.88
CA PHE A 267 -5.54 -10.55 -9.54
C PHE A 267 -7.04 -10.87 -9.55
N SER A 268 -7.52 -11.53 -8.49
CA SER A 268 -8.89 -12.02 -8.42
C SER A 268 -9.95 -10.95 -8.13
N SER A 269 -9.58 -9.83 -7.51
CA SER A 269 -10.49 -8.79 -7.06
C SER A 269 -9.94 -7.38 -7.28
N ASP A 270 -10.82 -6.38 -7.34
CA ASP A 270 -10.39 -4.97 -7.41
C ASP A 270 -9.64 -4.53 -6.16
N GLN A 271 -9.96 -5.08 -4.99
CA GLN A 271 -9.20 -4.80 -3.79
C GLN A 271 -7.76 -5.32 -3.91
N SER A 272 -7.57 -6.56 -4.37
CA SER A 272 -6.23 -7.12 -4.59
C SER A 272 -5.44 -6.29 -5.61
N ARG A 273 -6.10 -5.80 -6.66
CA ARG A 273 -5.49 -4.92 -7.68
C ARG A 273 -5.08 -3.57 -7.11
N LEU A 274 -5.95 -2.93 -6.33
CA LEU A 274 -5.64 -1.68 -5.66
C LEU A 274 -4.44 -1.87 -4.72
N ASP A 275 -4.50 -2.89 -3.86
CA ASP A 275 -3.42 -3.24 -2.93
C ASP A 275 -2.08 -3.46 -3.66
N ALA A 276 -2.09 -4.07 -4.85
CA ALA A 276 -0.88 -4.26 -5.65
C ALA A 276 -0.24 -2.94 -6.08
N TYR A 277 -1.03 -1.97 -6.56
CA TYR A 277 -0.51 -0.64 -6.89
C TYR A 277 0.05 0.08 -5.66
N LEU A 278 -0.66 0.02 -4.53
CA LEU A 278 -0.24 0.70 -3.30
C LEU A 278 1.02 0.07 -2.71
N LEU A 279 1.13 -1.26 -2.74
CA LEU A 279 2.31 -1.99 -2.33
C LEU A 279 3.53 -1.59 -3.18
N LEU A 280 3.38 -1.54 -4.51
CA LEU A 280 4.45 -1.11 -5.40
C LEU A 280 4.87 0.34 -5.13
N SER A 281 3.90 1.23 -4.92
CA SER A 281 4.20 2.63 -4.56
C SER A 281 5.04 2.71 -3.29
N ALA A 282 4.65 1.98 -2.24
CA ALA A 282 5.40 1.93 -0.99
C ALA A 282 6.81 1.33 -1.16
N LEU A 283 6.96 0.28 -1.98
CA LEU A 283 8.25 -0.37 -2.22
C LEU A 283 9.19 0.53 -3.03
N TYR A 284 8.72 1.14 -4.12
CA TYR A 284 9.55 2.06 -4.90
C TYR A 284 9.95 3.29 -4.08
N ARG A 285 9.06 3.81 -3.22
CA ARG A 285 9.41 4.90 -2.29
C ARG A 285 10.57 4.48 -1.38
N ARG A 286 10.47 3.31 -0.76
CA ARG A 286 11.52 2.76 0.12
C ARG A 286 12.85 2.52 -0.60
N ASN A 287 12.80 2.17 -1.88
CA ASN A 287 13.98 2.03 -2.75
C ASN A 287 14.47 3.35 -3.37
N HIS A 288 13.97 4.50 -2.90
CA HIS A 288 14.31 5.83 -3.43
C HIS A 288 14.03 6.01 -4.94
N LYS A 289 13.11 5.21 -5.51
CA LYS A 289 12.64 5.29 -6.90
C LYS A 289 11.33 6.08 -6.99
N LEU A 290 11.36 7.36 -6.61
CA LEU A 290 10.15 8.18 -6.45
C LEU A 290 9.32 8.32 -7.75
N ASP A 291 9.95 8.31 -8.92
CA ASP A 291 9.22 8.34 -10.21
C ASP A 291 8.32 7.12 -10.38
N LEU A 292 8.82 5.92 -10.01
CA LEU A 292 8.04 4.68 -10.07
C LEU A 292 7.00 4.63 -8.95
N ALA A 293 7.33 5.15 -7.77
CA ALA A 293 6.38 5.25 -6.66
C ALA A 293 5.17 6.12 -7.02
N THR A 294 5.44 7.29 -7.62
CA THR A 294 4.43 8.23 -8.13
C THR A 294 3.65 7.59 -9.26
N ARG A 295 4.31 6.88 -10.19
CA ARG A 295 3.62 6.16 -11.27
C ARG A 295 2.63 5.14 -10.72
N SER A 296 3.03 4.29 -9.78
CA SER A 296 2.12 3.30 -9.17
C SER A 296 0.95 3.95 -8.45
N LEU A 297 1.18 5.05 -7.72
CA LEU A 297 0.11 5.80 -7.08
C LEU A 297 -0.85 6.42 -8.11
N ASN A 298 -0.32 6.96 -9.21
CA ASN A 298 -1.14 7.50 -10.30
C ASN A 298 -2.04 6.43 -10.91
N GLU A 299 -1.48 5.26 -11.21
CA GLU A 299 -2.23 4.13 -11.76
C GLU A 299 -3.27 3.61 -10.77
N ALA A 300 -2.99 3.63 -9.46
CA ALA A 300 -3.96 3.29 -8.41
C ALA A 300 -5.19 4.22 -8.43
N VAL A 301 -4.98 5.53 -8.44
CA VAL A 301 -6.07 6.52 -8.46
C VAL A 301 -6.86 6.47 -9.77
N LEU A 302 -6.18 6.27 -10.92
CA LEU A 302 -6.89 6.07 -12.19
C LEU A 302 -7.75 4.80 -12.15
N PHE A 303 -7.25 3.74 -11.50
CA PHE A 303 -7.98 2.50 -11.32
C PHE A 303 -9.25 2.69 -10.46
N THR A 304 -9.20 3.46 -9.37
CA THR A 304 -10.38 3.72 -8.52
C THR A 304 -11.47 4.55 -9.20
N GLN A 305 -11.16 5.25 -10.29
CA GLN A 305 -12.11 6.09 -11.02
C GLN A 305 -12.89 5.35 -12.13
N LYS A 306 -12.67 4.04 -12.30
CA LYS A 306 -13.34 3.23 -13.32
C LYS A 306 -14.78 2.93 -12.92
N SER A 307 -15.69 2.91 -13.90
CA SER A 307 -17.13 2.70 -13.67
C SER A 307 -17.47 1.36 -13.01
N GLY A 308 -16.65 0.33 -13.22
CA GLY A 308 -16.82 -1.00 -12.63
C GLY A 308 -16.08 -1.24 -11.32
N PHE A 309 -15.42 -0.23 -10.75
CA PHE A 309 -14.64 -0.38 -9.52
C PHE A 309 -15.54 -0.72 -8.31
N SER A 310 -15.25 -1.82 -7.63
CA SER A 310 -16.15 -2.44 -6.65
C SER A 310 -15.77 -2.26 -5.17
N VAL A 311 -14.59 -1.71 -4.87
CA VAL A 311 -14.15 -1.47 -3.48
C VAL A 311 -14.93 -0.29 -2.87
N PRO A 312 -15.36 -0.37 -1.60
CA PRO A 312 -15.95 0.77 -0.89
C PRO A 312 -15.07 2.03 -1.00
N MET A 313 -15.62 3.11 -1.53
CA MET A 313 -14.84 4.30 -1.90
C MET A 313 -14.19 4.98 -0.69
N ASN A 314 -14.84 4.98 0.48
CA ASN A 314 -14.25 5.48 1.73
C ASN A 314 -12.95 4.73 2.11
N GLN A 315 -12.93 3.41 1.92
CA GLN A 315 -11.76 2.58 2.13
C GLN A 315 -10.67 2.89 1.09
N ALA A 316 -11.02 2.88 -0.19
CA ALA A 316 -10.08 3.10 -1.28
C ALA A 316 -9.39 4.48 -1.17
N LEU A 317 -10.15 5.54 -0.89
CA LEU A 317 -9.60 6.87 -0.70
C LEU A 317 -8.66 6.93 0.50
N THR A 318 -9.03 6.32 1.64
CA THR A 318 -8.17 6.31 2.83
C THR A 318 -6.83 5.61 2.53
N GLN A 319 -6.88 4.48 1.82
CA GLN A 319 -5.69 3.75 1.40
C GLN A 319 -4.80 4.57 0.43
N LEU A 320 -5.40 5.27 -0.54
CA LEU A 320 -4.71 6.18 -1.45
C LEU A 320 -4.03 7.34 -0.70
N ALA A 321 -4.76 7.98 0.22
CA ALA A 321 -4.28 9.11 0.98
C ALA A 321 -3.10 8.70 1.89
N VAL A 322 -3.19 7.58 2.59
CA VAL A 322 -2.05 7.05 3.39
C VAL A 322 -0.86 6.72 2.50
N SER A 323 -1.09 6.09 1.35
CA SER A 323 -0.01 5.69 0.43
C SER A 323 0.66 6.87 -0.25
N SER A 324 0.00 8.02 -0.33
CA SER A 324 0.58 9.26 -0.85
C SER A 324 1.63 9.89 0.07
N LEU A 325 1.62 9.54 1.36
CA LEU A 325 2.57 10.08 2.33
C LEU A 325 4.01 9.71 1.95
N GLY A 326 4.84 10.73 1.73
CA GLY A 326 6.23 10.57 1.30
C GLY A 326 6.40 10.16 -0.16
N VAL A 327 5.33 10.23 -0.96
CA VAL A 327 5.35 10.07 -2.42
C VAL A 327 5.05 11.40 -3.10
N LEU A 328 3.99 12.09 -2.66
CA LEU A 328 3.56 13.39 -3.14
C LEU A 328 4.09 14.53 -2.26
#